data_AF-A0A2G2LX24-F1
#
_entry.id   AF-A0A2G2LX24-F1
#
_cell.length_a   1.000
_cell.length_b   1.000
_cell.length_c   1.000
_cell.angle_alpha   90.00
_cell.angle_beta   90.00
_cell.angle_gamma   90.00
#
_symmetry.space_group_name_H-M   'P 1'
#
loop_
_entity.id
_entity.type
_entity.pdbx_description
1 polymer ?
#
loop_
_entity_poly.entity_id
_entity_poly.type
_entity_poly.pdbx_seq_one_letter_code
_entity_poly.pdbx_strand_id
1 'polypeptide(L)' 'MTLIHTLIVLAISTGLFAYGAWADSRPREPGNPTLFSWKPVYMIALVVGVVMLVHLANMFGIETGKGRGRF' A
#
# COMPACT_ATOMS: atom_id res chain seq x y z
N MET A 1 -10.36 13.43 1.92
CA MET A 1 -10.42 12.39 0.86
C MET A 1 -11.85 11.92 0.75
N THR A 2 -12.46 11.91 -0.43
CA THR A 2 -13.81 11.31 -0.61
C THR A 2 -13.68 9.79 -0.79
N LEU A 3 -14.75 9.04 -0.51
CA LEU A 3 -14.77 7.57 -0.57
C LEU A 3 -14.19 7.02 -1.89
N ILE A 4 -14.57 7.62 -3.01
CA ILE A 4 -14.10 7.22 -4.35
C ILE A 4 -12.57 7.34 -4.45
N HIS A 5 -11.98 8.42 -3.92
CA HIS A 5 -10.52 8.59 -3.96
C HIS A 5 -9.82 7.52 -3.11
N THR A 6 -10.34 7.23 -1.92
CA THR A 6 -9.79 6.18 -1.05
C THR A 6 -9.81 4.82 -1.74
N LEU A 7 -10.90 4.48 -2.44
CA LEU A 7 -11.01 3.22 -3.18
C LEU A 7 -10.05 3.15 -4.38
N ILE A 8 -9.90 4.23 -5.14
CA ILE A 8 -8.96 4.29 -6.28
C ILE A 8 -7.52 4.08 -5.78
N VAL A 9 -7.11 4.81 -4.75
CA VAL A 9 -5.74 4.70 -4.21
C VAL A 9 -5.51 3.33 -3.58
N LEU A 10 -6.52 2.77 -2.90
CA LEU A 10 -6.45 1.41 -2.34
C LEU A 10 -6.30 0.36 -3.44
N ALA A 11 -7.06 0.47 -4.53
CA ALA A 11 -6.99 -0.47 -5.66
C ALA A 11 -5.60 -0.40 -6.34
N ILE A 12 -5.10 0.81 -6.60
CA ILE A 12 -3.78 1.02 -7.22
C ILE A 12 -2.67 0.48 -6.31
N SER A 13 -2.68 0.83 -5.02
CA SER A 13 -1.65 0.37 -4.08
C SER A 13 -1.65 -1.14 -3.89
N THR A 14 -2.83 -1.76 -3.81
CA THR A 14 -2.96 -3.22 -3.74
C THR A 14 -2.44 -3.89 -5.02
N GLY A 15 -2.78 -3.34 -6.20
CA GLY A 15 -2.28 -3.83 -7.48
C GLY A 15 -0.76 -3.72 -7.59
N LEU A 16 -0.19 -2.57 -7.17
CA LEU A 16 1.26 -2.34 -7.19
C LEU A 16 1.99 -3.27 -6.23
N PHE A 17 1.42 -3.51 -5.04
CA PHE A 17 1.96 -4.45 -4.07
C PHE A 17 1.94 -5.88 -4.63
N ALA A 18 0.79 -6.34 -5.13
CA ALA A 18 0.65 -7.69 -5.66
C ALA A 18 1.59 -7.93 -6.86
N TYR A 19 1.64 -6.97 -7.79
CA TYR A 19 2.54 -7.03 -8.94
C TYR A 19 4.01 -7.01 -8.53
N GLY A 20 4.40 -6.09 -7.64
CA GLY A 20 5.78 -5.98 -7.20
C GLY A 20 6.24 -7.20 -6.39
N ALA A 21 5.38 -7.76 -5.55
CA ALA A 21 5.67 -9.00 -4.82
C ALA A 21 5.81 -10.20 -5.75
N TRP A 22 4.94 -10.31 -6.77
CA TRP A 22 5.05 -11.34 -7.79
C TRP A 22 6.31 -11.18 -8.65
N ALA A 23 6.64 -9.95 -9.04
CA ALA A 23 7.85 -9.64 -9.81
C ALA A 23 9.13 -9.95 -9.01
N ASP A 24 9.14 -9.68 -7.70
CA ASP A 24 10.28 -10.00 -6.82
C ASP A 24 10.40 -11.51 -6.54
N SER A 25 9.28 -12.24 -6.57
CA SER A 25 9.27 -13.70 -6.37
C SER A 25 9.84 -14.50 -7.53
N ARG A 26 10.07 -13.86 -8.69
CA ARG A 26 10.67 -14.52 -9.85
C ARG A 26 12.16 -14.82 -9.56
N PRO A 27 12.63 -16.05 -9.81
CA PRO A 27 14.03 -16.42 -9.60
C PRO A 27 14.95 -15.47 -10.37
N ARG A 28 15.97 -14.94 -9.70
CA ARG A 28 17.00 -14.10 -10.33
C ARG A 28 18.14 -15.00 -10.79
N GLU A 29 18.60 -14.80 -12.02
CA GLU A 29 19.77 -15.50 -12.54
C GLU A 29 21.01 -15.15 -11.71
N PRO A 30 21.75 -16.16 -11.21
CA PRO A 30 23.01 -15.93 -10.51
C PRO A 30 24.00 -15.19 -11.42
N GLY A 31 24.53 -14.06 -10.97
CA GLY A 31 25.52 -13.27 -11.70
C GLY A 31 24.97 -12.11 -12.54
N ASN A 32 23.65 -11.93 -12.60
CA ASN A 32 23.05 -10.75 -13.22
C ASN A 32 22.62 -9.73 -12.14
N PRO A 33 23.38 -8.65 -11.91
CA PRO A 33 23.00 -7.63 -10.93
C PRO A 33 21.73 -6.90 -11.41
N THR A 34 20.65 -7.03 -10.64
CA THR A 34 19.41 -6.29 -10.92
C THR A 34 19.63 -4.79 -10.73
N LEU A 35 19.50 -4.01 -11.80
CA LEU A 35 19.55 -2.54 -11.76
C LEU A 35 18.39 -1.93 -10.96
N PHE A 36 17.27 -2.64 -10.83
CA PHE A 36 16.08 -2.17 -10.16
C PHE A 36 15.52 -3.22 -9.20
N SER A 37 15.36 -2.85 -7.93
CA SER A 37 14.77 -3.70 -6.91
C SER A 37 13.29 -3.35 -6.74
N TRP A 38 12.41 -4.35 -6.92
CA TRP A 38 10.97 -4.17 -6.68
C TRP A 38 10.63 -4.07 -5.18
N LYS A 39 11.57 -4.45 -4.30
CA LYS A 39 11.43 -4.39 -2.83
C LYS A 39 10.92 -3.06 -2.29
N PRO A 40 11.61 -1.94 -2.51
CA PRO A 40 11.13 -0.64 -2.04
C PRO A 40 9.75 -0.28 -2.62
N VAL A 41 9.48 -0.64 -3.89
CA VAL A 41 8.24 -0.28 -4.57
C VAL A 41 7.03 -0.95 -3.92
N TYR A 42 7.06 -2.28 -3.75
CA TYR A 42 5.93 -2.97 -3.13
C TYR A 42 5.82 -2.65 -1.64
N MET A 43 6.94 -2.38 -0.94
CA MET A 43 6.90 -1.96 0.46
C MET A 43 6.20 -0.62 0.66
N ILE A 44 6.48 0.37 -0.18
CA ILE A 44 5.79 1.66 -0.15
C ILE A 44 4.31 1.47 -0.47
N ALA A 45 3.99 0.65 -1.48
CA ALA A 45 2.61 0.33 -1.83
C ALA A 45 1.84 -0.32 -0.68
N LEU A 46 2.48 -1.21 0.07
CA LEU A 46 1.90 -1.84 1.26
C LEU A 46 1.56 -0.80 2.35
N VAL A 47 2.49 0.10 2.67
CA VAL A 47 2.26 1.16 3.65
C VAL A 47 1.10 2.06 3.23
N VAL A 48 1.08 2.50 1.97
CA VAL A 48 -0.01 3.32 1.43
C VAL A 48 -1.34 2.58 1.49
N GLY A 49 -1.37 1.29 1.14
CA GLY A 49 -2.56 0.45 1.21
C GLY A 49 -3.12 0.37 2.62
N VAL A 50 -2.27 0.12 3.63
CA VAL A 50 -2.68 0.08 5.04
C VAL A 50 -3.26 1.43 5.50
N VAL A 51 -2.63 2.55 5.12
CA VAL A 51 -3.15 3.89 5.45
C VAL A 51 -4.53 4.13 4.81
N MET A 52 -4.74 3.67 3.57
CA MET A 52 -6.05 3.77 2.92
C MET A 52 -7.11 2.87 3.57
N LEU A 53 -6.74 1.68 4.06
CA LEU A 53 -7.64 0.84 4.85
C LEU A 53 -8.07 1.53 6.15
N VAL A 54 -7.15 2.21 6.83
CA VAL A 54 -7.47 3.03 8.02
C VAL A 54 -8.42 4.17 7.66
N HIS A 55 -8.19 4.85 6.53
CA HIS A 55 -9.12 5.89 6.06
C HIS A 55 -10.51 5.33 5.78
N LEU A 56 -10.58 4.14 5.18
CA LEU A 56 -11.83 3.45 4.91
C LEU A 56 -12.54 3.08 6.23
N ALA A 57 -11.83 2.50 7.20
CA ALA A 57 -12.36 2.16 8.52
C ALA A 57 -12.90 3.41 9.25
N ASN A 58 -12.16 4.51 9.23
CA ASN A 58 -12.58 5.79 9.80
C ASN A 58 -13.86 6.33 9.12
N MET A 59 -14.03 6.14 7.81
CA MET A 59 -15.28 6.52 7.11
C MET A 59 -16.49 5.69 7.55
N PHE A 60 -16.27 4.44 7.94
CA PHE A 60 -17.32 3.57 8.50
C PHE A 60 -17.56 3.77 10.00
N GLY A 61 -16.97 4.82 10.60
CA GLY A 61 -17.15 5.14 12.02
C GLY A 61 -16.30 4.30 12.97
N ILE A 62 -15.37 3.49 12.45
CA ILE A 62 -14.39 2.77 13.26
C ILE A 62 -13.22 3.74 13.47
N GLU A 63 -13.25 4.49 14.57
CA GLU A 63 -12.14 5.38 14.93
C GLU A 63 -10.90 4.56 15.29
N THR A 64 -9.91 4.57 14.40
CA THR A 64 -8.64 3.84 14.58
C THR A 64 -7.63 4.62 15.44
N GLY A 65 -8.11 5.51 16.32
CA GLY A 65 -7.30 6.37 17.19
C GLY A 65 -8.15 7.11 18.21
N LYS A 66 -7.52 7.61 19.29
CA LYS A 66 -8.19 8.37 20.35
C LYS A 66 -8.83 9.62 19.73
N GLY A 67 -10.17 9.65 19.69
CA GLY A 67 -10.97 10.70 19.09
C GLY A 67 -10.38 12.09 19.33
N ARG A 68 -10.12 12.80 18.24
CA ARG A 68 -9.72 14.21 18.11
C ARG A 68 -9.82 15.00 19.43
N GLY A 69 -8.78 14.89 20.25
CA GLY A 69 -8.55 15.77 21.38
C GLY A 69 -8.24 17.15 20.85
N ARG A 70 -9.20 18.07 21.03
CA ARG A 70 -9.06 19.49 20.73
C ARG A 70 -7.88 20.06 21.54
N PHE A 71 -6.82 20.47 20.87
CA PHE A 71 -5.91 21.53 21.31
C PHE A 71 -5.55 22.37 20.09
#